data_AF-A0AAW4T093-F1
#
_entry.id   AF-A0AAW4T093-F1
#
_cell.length_a   1.000
_cell.length_b   1.000
_cell.length_c   1.000
_cell.angle_alpha   90.00
_cell.angle_beta   90.00
_cell.angle_gamma   90.00
#
_symmetry.space_group_name_H-M   'P 1'
#
loop_
_entity.id
_entity.type
_entity.pdbx_description
1 polymer ?
#
loop_
_entity_poly.entity_id
_entity_poly.type
_entity_poly.pdbx_seq_one_letter_code
_entity_poly.pdbx_strand_id
1 'polypeptide(L)'
;MKKDIIKSLIAIKQSEIPFDVIERDVKLPINRKKIITVPGVRRCGKSTLMEIAINNLIRDGVPSKNILWLGFDDELLTHALFTIQSELQRYLRIFPVEHLYSNV
;
A
#
# COMPACT_ATOMS: atom_id res chain seq x y z
N MET A 1 -18.39 -13.91 1.90
CA MET A 1 -19.03 -12.61 2.19
C MET A 1 -18.08 -11.59 2.81
N LYS A 2 -17.58 -11.72 4.07
CA LYS A 2 -16.60 -10.72 4.59
C LYS A 2 -15.17 -10.85 4.03
N LYS A 3 -14.74 -12.09 3.72
CA LYS A 3 -13.40 -12.42 3.21
C LYS A 3 -13.10 -11.84 1.81
N ASP A 4 -14.13 -11.43 1.09
CA ASP A 4 -14.02 -10.98 -0.29
C ASP A 4 -13.80 -9.46 -0.36
N ILE A 5 -14.20 -8.71 0.68
CA ILE A 5 -14.16 -7.25 0.69
C ILE A 5 -12.72 -6.72 0.66
N ILE A 6 -11.83 -7.22 1.53
CA ILE A 6 -10.43 -6.76 1.57
C ILE A 6 -9.73 -7.03 0.23
N LYS A 7 -10.00 -8.19 -0.38
CA LYS A 7 -9.44 -8.52 -1.70
C LYS A 7 -9.95 -7.57 -2.77
N SER A 8 -11.24 -7.25 -2.75
CA SER A 8 -11.83 -6.27 -3.66
C SER A 8 -11.22 -4.89 -3.45
N LEU A 9 -11.06 -4.42 -2.21
CA LEU A 9 -10.43 -3.13 -1.90
C LEU A 9 -8.98 -3.06 -2.43
N ILE A 10 -8.20 -4.11 -2.20
CA ILE A 10 -6.82 -4.21 -2.73
C ILE A 10 -6.84 -4.20 -4.26
N ALA A 11 -7.69 -5.01 -4.89
CA ALA A 11 -7.78 -5.11 -6.34
C ALA A 11 -8.21 -3.78 -6.99
N ILE A 12 -9.19 -3.10 -6.41
CA ILE A 12 -9.63 -1.76 -6.84
C ILE A 12 -8.46 -0.80 -6.77
N LYS A 13 -7.77 -0.72 -5.62
CA LYS A 13 -6.62 0.19 -5.46
C LYS A 13 -5.47 -0.13 -6.42
N GLN A 14 -5.19 -1.41 -6.66
CA GLN A 14 -4.16 -1.81 -7.62
C GLN A 14 -4.53 -1.49 -9.07
N SER A 15 -5.83 -1.49 -9.41
CA SER A 15 -6.32 -1.09 -10.74
C SER A 15 -6.26 0.43 -10.98
N GLU A 16 -6.25 1.23 -9.91
CA GLU A 16 -6.09 2.68 -9.96
C GLU A 16 -4.63 3.13 -10.14
N ILE A 17 -3.66 2.21 -10.05
CA ILE A 17 -2.22 2.50 -10.21
C ILE A 17 -1.85 2.43 -11.71
N PRO A 18 -1.16 3.45 -12.28
CA PRO A 18 -0.61 4.64 -11.63
C PRO A 18 -1.66 5.73 -11.36
N PHE A 19 -1.45 6.51 -10.32
CA PHE A 19 -2.36 7.58 -9.90
C PHE A 19 -2.16 8.85 -10.73
N ASP A 20 -3.24 9.57 -11.02
CA ASP A 20 -3.19 10.89 -11.66
C ASP A 20 -2.85 11.98 -10.63
N VAL A 21 -1.56 12.24 -10.44
CA VAL A 21 -1.03 13.20 -9.47
C VAL A 21 0.11 14.03 -10.05
N ILE A 22 0.21 15.27 -9.59
CA ILE A 22 1.27 16.21 -9.99
C ILE A 22 2.54 15.91 -9.20
N GLU A 23 3.67 15.76 -9.89
CA GLU A 23 4.99 15.58 -9.28
C GLU A 23 5.36 16.74 -8.35
N ARG A 24 6.21 16.45 -7.35
CA ARG A 24 6.69 17.43 -6.36
C ARG A 24 8.18 17.30 -6.16
N ASP A 25 8.82 18.40 -5.76
CA ASP A 25 10.25 18.44 -5.46
C ASP A 25 10.63 17.53 -4.29
N VAL A 26 9.74 17.42 -3.30
CA VAL A 26 9.92 16.55 -2.14
C VAL A 26 9.55 15.11 -2.50
N LYS A 27 10.51 14.19 -2.31
CA LYS A 27 10.32 12.75 -2.52
C LYS A 27 10.55 11.96 -1.23
N LEU A 28 9.80 10.86 -1.07
CA LEU A 28 9.99 9.95 0.06
C LEU A 28 11.25 9.09 -0.13
N PRO A 29 12.06 8.87 0.92
CA PRO A 29 13.28 8.07 0.83
C PRO A 29 12.99 6.55 0.89
N ILE A 30 12.28 6.03 -0.11
CA ILE A 30 11.70 4.66 -0.15
C ILE A 30 12.73 3.53 -0.26
N ASN A 31 13.98 3.82 -0.63
CA ASN A 31 15.05 2.83 -0.82
C ASN A 31 15.67 2.28 0.48
N ARG A 32 15.17 2.67 1.66
CA ARG A 32 15.80 2.37 2.95
C ARG A 32 15.40 1.04 3.59
N LYS A 33 14.49 0.25 2.97
CA LYS A 33 13.89 -0.97 3.55
C LYS A 33 13.41 -0.79 5.01
N LYS A 34 12.89 0.41 5.31
CA LYS A 34 12.42 0.83 6.63
C LYS A 34 11.01 1.39 6.52
N ILE A 35 10.29 1.37 7.62
CA ILE A 35 9.01 2.09 7.73
C ILE A 35 9.29 3.58 7.62
N ILE A 36 8.57 4.26 6.73
CA ILE A 36 8.62 5.70 6.55
C ILE A 36 7.30 6.27 7.05
N THR A 37 7.37 7.10 8.08
CA THR A 37 6.21 7.79 8.64
C THR A 37 6.10 9.18 8.03
N VAL A 38 4.93 9.54 7.49
CA VAL A 38 4.63 10.87 6.96
C VAL A 38 3.63 11.56 7.89
N PRO A 39 4.07 12.33 8.90
CA PRO A 39 3.17 13.01 9.82
C PRO A 39 2.56 14.28 9.21
N GLY A 40 1.43 14.74 9.75
CA GLY A 40 0.86 16.06 9.42
C GLY A 40 -0.67 16.13 9.43
N VAL A 41 -1.20 17.34 9.47
CA VAL A 41 -2.64 17.65 9.55
C VAL A 41 -3.45 17.17 8.34
N ARG A 42 -4.78 17.06 8.47
CA ARG A 42 -5.66 16.68 7.35
C ARG A 42 -5.46 17.63 6.16
N ARG A 43 -5.50 17.09 4.93
CA ARG A 43 -5.36 17.84 3.65
C ARG A 43 -3.99 18.49 3.36
N CYS A 44 -2.92 18.19 4.11
CA CYS A 44 -1.57 18.65 3.74
C CYS A 44 -0.87 17.85 2.62
N GLY A 45 -1.58 16.99 1.90
CA GLY A 45 -1.05 16.28 0.73
C GLY A 45 -0.19 15.04 1.03
N LYS A 46 -0.34 14.41 2.20
CA LYS A 46 0.37 13.18 2.58
C LYS A 46 0.06 12.01 1.65
N SER A 47 -1.22 11.74 1.38
CA SER A 47 -1.63 10.66 0.46
C SER A 47 -1.08 10.91 -0.93
N THR A 48 -1.15 12.15 -1.43
CA THR A 48 -0.52 12.55 -2.70
C THR A 48 0.97 12.27 -2.73
N LEU A 49 1.70 12.53 -1.64
CA LEU A 49 3.12 12.22 -1.55
C LEU A 49 3.40 10.71 -1.60
N MET A 50 2.52 9.89 -1.02
CA MET A 50 2.60 8.43 -1.10
C MET A 50 2.22 7.90 -2.51
N GLU A 51 1.22 8.49 -3.15
CA GLU A 51 0.81 8.20 -4.54
C GLU A 51 1.95 8.50 -5.53
N ILE A 52 2.62 9.65 -5.37
CA ILE A 52 3.84 9.99 -6.14
C ILE A 52 4.93 8.95 -5.91
N ALA A 53 5.15 8.50 -4.66
CA ALA A 53 6.13 7.46 -4.38
C ALA A 53 5.78 6.12 -5.06
N ILE A 54 4.50 5.76 -5.11
CA ILE A 54 4.01 4.58 -5.84
C ILE A 54 4.25 4.71 -7.35
N ASN A 55 3.92 5.86 -7.93
CA ASN A 55 4.18 6.10 -9.36
C ASN A 55 5.68 5.99 -9.69
N ASN A 56 6.56 6.45 -8.81
CA ASN A 56 8.00 6.25 -8.96
C ASN A 56 8.39 4.75 -8.90
N LEU A 57 7.82 3.97 -7.98
CA LEU A 57 8.05 2.52 -7.93
C LEU A 57 7.61 1.82 -9.22
N ILE A 58 6.46 2.19 -9.78
CA ILE A 58 5.99 1.66 -11.08
C ILE A 58 6.96 2.01 -12.19
N ARG A 59 7.44 3.26 -12.22
CA ARG A 59 8.44 3.73 -13.20
C ARG A 59 9.76 2.95 -13.09
N ASP A 60 10.13 2.55 -11.88
CA ASP A 60 11.31 1.71 -11.59
C ASP A 60 11.07 0.21 -11.86
N GLY A 61 9.90 -0.17 -12.39
CA GLY A 61 9.59 -1.53 -12.82
C GLY A 61 8.91 -2.42 -11.78
N VAL A 62 8.48 -1.86 -10.64
CA VAL A 62 7.71 -2.63 -9.65
C VAL A 62 6.30 -2.90 -10.20
N PRO A 63 5.84 -4.15 -10.28
CA PRO A 63 4.48 -4.45 -10.71
C PRO A 63 3.45 -3.90 -9.71
N SER A 64 2.36 -3.28 -10.17
CA SER A 64 1.30 -2.74 -9.31
C SER A 64 0.72 -3.78 -8.34
N LYS A 65 0.63 -5.05 -8.78
CA LYS A 65 0.21 -6.19 -7.95
C LYS A 65 1.08 -6.40 -6.69
N ASN A 66 2.34 -5.94 -6.71
CA ASN A 66 3.29 -6.01 -5.58
C ASN A 66 3.21 -4.77 -4.67
N ILE A 67 2.30 -3.83 -4.94
CA ILE A 67 2.07 -2.64 -4.13
C ILE A 67 0.74 -2.82 -3.41
N LEU A 68 0.78 -2.73 -2.08
CA LEU A 68 -0.40 -2.79 -1.22
C LEU A 68 -0.72 -1.41 -0.68
N TRP A 69 -1.93 -0.91 -0.97
CA TRP A 69 -2.47 0.31 -0.39
C TRP A 69 -3.71 -0.02 0.44
N LEU A 70 -3.71 0.39 1.70
CA LEU A 70 -4.84 0.24 2.61
C LEU A 70 -5.12 1.58 3.29
N GLY A 71 -6.32 2.12 3.07
CA GLY A 71 -6.80 3.31 3.77
C GLY A 71 -7.61 2.89 5.00
N PHE A 72 -7.14 3.22 6.20
CA PHE A 72 -7.83 2.88 7.45
C PHE A 72 -9.10 3.71 7.72
N ASP A 73 -9.35 4.73 6.90
CA ASP A 73 -10.57 5.54 6.96
C ASP A 73 -11.79 4.82 6.36
N ASP A 74 -11.60 3.65 5.73
CA ASP A 74 -12.68 2.86 5.14
C ASP A 74 -13.47 2.13 6.24
N GLU A 75 -14.75 2.49 6.39
CA GLU A 75 -15.65 1.93 7.41
C GLU A 75 -15.74 0.39 7.35
N LEU A 76 -15.50 -0.19 6.17
CA LEU A 76 -15.49 -1.64 5.95
C LEU A 76 -14.32 -2.34 6.67
N LEU A 77 -13.23 -1.63 6.94
CA LEU A 77 -12.06 -2.15 7.67
C LEU A 77 -12.20 -2.03 9.19
N THR A 78 -12.97 -1.04 9.67
CA THR A 78 -13.14 -0.73 11.10
C THR A 78 -13.75 -1.90 11.89
N HIS A 79 -14.59 -2.72 11.25
CA HIS A 79 -15.21 -3.90 11.87
C HIS A 79 -14.42 -5.21 11.66
N ALA A 80 -13.20 -5.14 11.10
CA ALA A 80 -12.49 -6.28 10.56
C ALA A 80 -11.02 -6.41 11.01
N LEU A 81 -10.59 -5.76 12.11
CA LEU A 81 -9.17 -5.73 12.54
C LEU A 81 -8.49 -7.12 12.62
N PHE A 82 -9.12 -8.12 13.22
CA PHE A 82 -8.60 -9.50 13.22
C PHE A 82 -8.52 -10.12 11.82
N THR A 83 -9.43 -9.72 10.92
CA THR A 83 -9.45 -10.20 9.53
C THR A 83 -8.30 -9.58 8.72
N ILE A 84 -8.00 -8.29 8.95
CA ILE A 84 -6.91 -7.57 8.26
C ILE A 84 -5.57 -8.29 8.45
N GLN A 85 -5.24 -8.70 9.68
CA GLN A 85 -3.99 -9.43 9.93
C GLN A 85 -3.92 -10.72 9.11
N SER A 86 -4.98 -11.53 9.13
CA SER A 86 -5.01 -12.80 8.40
C SER A 86 -4.97 -12.64 6.87
N GLU A 87 -5.64 -11.62 6.33
CA GLU A 87 -5.66 -11.32 4.90
C GLU A 87 -4.34 -10.68 4.44
N LEU A 88 -3.71 -9.84 5.26
CA LEU A 88 -2.37 -9.31 5.01
C LEU A 88 -1.34 -10.44 4.94
N GLN A 89 -1.36 -11.37 5.90
CA GLN A 89 -0.50 -12.55 5.86
C GLN A 89 -0.76 -13.40 4.61
N ARG A 90 -2.01 -13.53 4.18
CA ARG A 90 -2.36 -14.26 2.96
C ARG A 90 -1.83 -13.56 1.71
N TYR A 91 -1.98 -12.24 1.61
CA TYR A 91 -1.41 -11.44 0.54
C TYR A 91 0.11 -11.64 0.49
N LEU A 92 0.81 -11.50 1.62
CA LEU A 92 2.26 -11.71 1.72
C LEU A 92 2.74 -13.14 1.41
N ARG A 93 1.86 -14.15 1.50
CA ARG A 93 2.19 -15.53 1.08
C ARG A 93 2.08 -15.74 -0.42
N ILE A 94 1.12 -15.08 -1.08
CA ILE A 94 0.88 -15.22 -2.52
C ILE A 94 1.90 -14.42 -3.32
N PHE A 95 2.41 -13.33 -2.75
CA PHE A 95 3.53 -12.57 -3.29
C PHE A 95 4.81 -13.03 -2.59
N PRO A 96 5.66 -13.86 -3.23
CA PRO A 96 6.89 -14.30 -2.61
C PRO A 96 7.78 -13.08 -2.39
N VAL A 97 7.79 -12.56 -1.17
CA VAL A 97 8.92 -11.80 -0.68
C VAL A 97 9.95 -12.86 -0.31
N GLU A 98 10.79 -13.25 -1.27
CA GLU A 98 11.83 -14.30 -1.12
C GLU A 98 12.76 -14.09 0.08
N HIS A 99 12.68 -12.94 0.76
CA HIS A 99 13.56 -12.54 1.85
C HIS A 99 12.89 -12.35 3.23
N LEU A 100 11.58 -12.57 3.39
CA LEU A 100 10.92 -12.37 4.70
C LEU A 100 10.91 -13.62 5.60
N TYR A 101 11.23 -14.80 5.07
CA TYR A 101 11.28 -16.05 5.84
C TYR A 101 12.69 -16.62 5.99
N SER A 102 13.73 -15.87 5.61
CA SER A 102 15.12 -16.35 5.69
C SER A 102 15.75 -16.24 7.08
N ASN A 103 15.08 -15.59 8.06
CA ASN A 103 15.64 -15.32 9.39
C ASN A 103 14.58 -15.34 10.50
N VAL A 104 13.75 -16.40 10.56
CA VAL A 104 13.06 -16.81 11.79
C VAL A 104 13.27 -18.31 11.98
#